data_AF-A0A6G1RBQ8-F1
#
_entry.id   AF-A0A6G1RBQ8-F1
#
_cell.length_a   1.000
_cell.length_b   1.000
_cell.length_c   1.000
_cell.angle_alpha   90.00
_cell.angle_beta   90.00
_cell.angle_gamma   90.00
#
_symmetry.space_group_name_H-M   'P 1'
#
loop_
_entity.id
_entity.type
_entity.pdbx_description
1 polymer ?
#
loop_
_entity_poly.entity_id
_entity_poly.type
_entity_poly.pdbx_seq_one_letter_code
_entity_poly.pdbx_strand_id
1 'polypeptide(L)'
;KRQYLLLHSLKEVIGSSPADGLKPYVEDIWALLFKHCECTEEGTRNVVAECLGKLTLVNPAELLPLLRKQLSSGSPHARSTVVTAVKFTITDQPQPIDALLKGCIGDFLKTLQDPDLNVRRVALAMFNSAAHNKPSLIRDSLNTVLPGLYNETKVRRELIREVEMGPFKHTVDDGLDVRKAAFECMYTLLESCLDRLDIYEYLNHVEDGLKDHYDIRVGAGLLEGGDVSEVTGSLGPVVKLSWCVTAAACQMCHFLVSATPAAFHLTLSGSSLTVVALKMQHWCSCFHKELTEV
;
A
#
# COMPACT_ATOMS: atom_id res chain seq x y z
N LYS A 1 10.46 28.96 4.22
CA LYS A 1 11.22 29.10 2.94
C LYS A 1 12.74 29.04 3.09
N ARG A 2 13.43 29.92 3.85
CA ARG A 2 14.91 29.83 4.03
C ARG A 2 15.37 28.54 4.73
N GLN A 3 14.70 28.16 5.83
CA GLN A 3 14.99 26.91 6.56
C GLN A 3 14.78 25.66 5.69
N TYR A 4 13.68 25.62 4.93
CA TYR A 4 13.41 24.53 3.98
C TYR A 4 14.54 24.35 2.95
N LEU A 5 15.05 25.45 2.37
CA LEU A 5 16.17 25.39 1.42
C LEU A 5 17.47 24.92 2.08
N LEU A 6 17.75 25.34 3.33
CA LEU A 6 18.91 24.87 4.08
C LEU A 6 18.86 23.37 4.37
N LEU A 7 17.68 22.85 4.72
CA LEU A 7 17.48 21.41 4.92
C LEU A 7 17.69 20.62 3.63
N HIS A 8 17.27 21.15 2.47
CA HIS A 8 17.59 20.56 1.17
C HIS A 8 19.08 20.60 0.87
N SER A 9 19.78 21.71 1.13
CA SER A 9 21.24 21.75 0.98
C SER A 9 21.94 20.73 1.88
N LEU A 10 21.49 20.59 3.13
CA LEU A 10 21.99 19.59 4.07
C LEU A 10 21.72 18.16 3.57
N LYS A 11 20.54 17.90 3.01
CA LYS A 11 20.17 16.62 2.39
C LYS A 11 21.13 16.23 1.26
N GLU A 12 21.51 17.18 0.40
CA GLU A 12 22.49 16.94 -0.67
C GLU A 12 23.90 16.67 -0.13
N VAL A 13 24.32 17.40 0.91
CA VAL A 13 25.60 17.15 1.60
C VAL A 13 25.63 15.75 2.20
N ILE A 14 24.58 15.35 2.92
CA ILE A 14 24.47 13.99 3.50
C ILE A 14 24.49 12.93 2.39
N GLY A 15 23.78 13.17 1.28
CA GLY A 15 23.69 12.21 0.17
C GLY A 15 24.97 12.06 -0.65
N SER A 16 25.79 13.11 -0.72
CA SER A 16 27.01 13.13 -1.54
C SER A 16 28.30 12.92 -0.74
N SER A 17 28.25 13.01 0.59
CA SER A 17 29.42 12.84 1.45
C SER A 17 29.72 11.36 1.71
N PRO A 18 31.00 10.94 1.69
CA PRO A 18 31.38 9.60 2.11
C PRO A 18 31.10 9.42 3.61
N ALA A 19 30.71 8.20 4.01
CA ALA A 19 30.33 7.88 5.38
C ALA A 19 31.38 8.32 6.42
N ASP A 20 32.67 8.14 6.13
CA ASP A 20 33.77 8.50 7.04
C ASP A 20 33.91 10.00 7.26
N GLY A 21 33.58 10.83 6.26
CA GLY A 21 33.61 12.29 6.40
C GLY A 21 32.42 12.83 7.20
N LEU A 22 31.33 12.08 7.27
CA LEU A 22 30.10 12.50 7.95
C LEU A 22 30.07 12.10 9.42
N LYS A 23 30.72 10.99 9.79
CA LYS A 23 30.78 10.45 11.18
C LYS A 23 30.98 11.51 12.27
N PRO A 24 31.93 12.47 12.17
CA PRO A 24 32.17 13.45 13.23
C PRO A 24 30.99 14.40 13.48
N TYR A 25 30.14 14.61 12.47
CA TYR A 25 29.04 15.58 12.51
C TYR A 25 27.68 14.91 12.72
N VAL A 26 27.61 13.58 12.80
CA VAL A 26 26.36 12.83 12.89
C VAL A 26 25.52 13.28 14.09
N GLU A 27 26.13 13.44 15.27
CA GLU A 27 25.40 13.84 16.48
C GLU A 27 24.77 15.23 16.36
N ASP A 28 25.54 16.21 15.88
CA ASP A 28 25.08 17.59 15.70
C ASP A 28 23.97 17.69 14.66
N ILE A 29 24.15 17.01 13.52
CA ILE A 29 23.16 16.97 12.45
C ILE A 29 21.89 16.26 12.94
N TRP A 30 22.03 15.15 13.66
CA TRP A 30 20.91 14.41 14.24
C TRP A 30 20.12 15.28 15.21
N ALA A 31 20.80 15.94 16.15
CA ALA A 31 20.16 16.84 17.12
C ALA A 31 19.44 18.00 16.45
N LEU A 32 19.98 18.54 15.34
CA LEU A 32 19.32 19.57 14.54
C LEU A 32 18.06 19.03 13.86
N LEU A 33 18.14 17.87 13.20
CA LEU A 33 17.02 17.26 12.48
C LEU A 33 15.89 16.86 13.42
N PHE A 34 16.22 16.35 14.61
CA PHE A 34 15.21 15.97 15.60
C PHE A 34 14.39 17.14 16.12
N LYS A 35 14.97 18.35 16.21
CA LYS A 35 14.21 19.57 16.54
C LYS A 35 13.14 19.91 15.49
N HIS A 36 13.28 19.40 14.27
CA HIS A 36 12.37 19.66 13.16
C HIS A 36 11.45 18.47 12.81
N CYS A 37 11.46 17.40 13.59
CA CYS A 37 10.56 16.25 13.40
C CYS A 37 9.09 16.58 13.71
N GLU A 38 8.83 17.62 14.50
CA GLU A 38 7.48 18.04 14.91
C GLU A 38 6.97 19.27 14.16
N CYS A 39 7.65 19.68 13.09
CA CYS A 39 7.22 20.83 12.30
C CYS A 39 5.82 20.59 11.69
N THR A 40 4.98 21.63 11.72
CA THR A 40 3.61 21.56 11.16
C THR A 40 3.61 21.34 9.65
N GLU A 41 4.60 21.89 8.95
CA GLU A 41 4.75 21.75 7.50
C GLU A 41 5.23 20.33 7.11
N GLU A 42 4.36 19.56 6.45
CA GLU A 42 4.69 18.20 5.97
C GLU A 42 5.88 18.17 5.02
N GLY A 43 6.00 19.17 4.12
CA GLY A 43 7.13 19.27 3.20
C GLY A 43 8.47 19.33 3.93
N THR A 44 8.55 20.12 5.01
CA THR A 44 9.76 20.20 5.86
C THR A 44 10.00 18.87 6.58
N ARG A 45 8.96 18.22 7.12
CA ARG A 45 9.08 16.90 7.76
C ARG A 45 9.59 15.81 6.82
N ASN A 46 9.19 15.84 5.55
CA ASN A 46 9.65 14.87 4.55
C ASN A 46 11.15 15.03 4.23
N VAL A 47 11.64 16.27 4.12
CA VAL A 47 13.08 16.51 3.93
C VAL A 47 13.87 16.06 5.15
N VAL A 48 13.38 16.36 6.36
CA VAL A 48 13.98 15.89 7.61
C VAL A 48 14.02 14.36 7.66
N ALA A 49 12.92 13.69 7.31
CA ALA A 49 12.85 12.24 7.25
C ALA A 49 13.88 11.64 6.28
N GLU A 50 14.03 12.22 5.08
CA GLU A 50 15.03 11.76 4.11
C GLU A 50 16.45 11.91 4.64
N CYS A 51 16.77 13.06 5.26
CA CYS A 51 18.06 13.27 5.91
C CYS A 51 18.32 12.24 7.01
N LEU A 52 17.34 11.98 7.87
CA LEU A 52 17.44 10.99 8.95
C LEU A 52 17.62 9.57 8.42
N GLY A 53 16.90 9.19 7.35
CA GLY A 53 17.06 7.91 6.69
C GLY A 53 18.48 7.73 6.16
N LYS A 54 19.00 8.71 5.40
CA LYS A 54 20.36 8.67 4.86
C LYS A 54 21.43 8.66 5.96
N LEU A 55 21.26 9.44 7.03
CA LEU A 55 22.18 9.40 8.19
C LEU A 55 22.18 8.05 8.88
N THR A 56 21.01 7.41 8.99
CA THR A 56 20.88 6.08 9.62
C THR A 56 21.71 5.03 8.86
N LEU A 57 21.91 5.19 7.55
CA LEU A 57 22.78 4.31 6.76
C LEU A 57 24.27 4.42 7.14
N VAL A 58 24.71 5.54 7.74
CA VAL A 58 26.12 5.75 8.16
C VAL A 58 26.44 4.98 9.44
N ASN A 59 25.51 4.97 10.41
CA ASN A 59 25.65 4.22 11.66
C ASN A 59 24.33 3.58 12.10
N PRO A 60 23.92 2.47 11.45
CA PRO A 60 22.60 1.89 11.69
C PRO A 60 22.46 1.28 13.08
N ALA A 61 23.54 0.79 13.68
CA ALA A 61 23.50 0.14 15.00
C ALA A 61 23.11 1.10 16.13
N GLU A 62 23.54 2.36 16.05
CA GLU A 62 23.25 3.39 17.05
C GLU A 62 22.01 4.20 16.73
N LEU A 63 21.78 4.53 15.45
CA LEU A 63 20.71 5.46 15.05
C LEU A 63 19.34 4.78 14.91
N LEU A 64 19.29 3.52 14.46
CA LEU A 64 18.02 2.81 14.28
C LEU A 64 17.25 2.60 15.60
N PRO A 65 17.90 2.26 16.74
CA PRO A 65 17.23 2.23 18.05
C PRO A 65 16.65 3.58 18.48
N LEU A 66 17.31 4.70 18.14
CA LEU A 66 16.82 6.05 18.44
C LEU A 66 15.54 6.37 17.69
N LEU A 67 15.46 5.97 16.41
CA LEU A 67 14.22 6.04 15.62
C LEU A 67 13.12 5.20 16.27
N ARG A 68 13.41 3.94 16.60
CA ARG A 68 12.44 3.03 17.23
C ARG A 68 11.85 3.60 18.52
N LYS A 69 12.66 4.27 19.35
CA LYS A 69 12.20 4.90 20.59
C LYS A 69 11.10 5.94 20.36
N GLN A 70 11.16 6.68 19.26
CA GLN A 70 10.18 7.72 18.93
C GLN A 70 8.80 7.17 18.55
N LEU A 71 8.70 5.90 18.15
CA LEU A 71 7.40 5.29 17.81
C LEU A 71 6.42 5.32 19.00
N SER A 72 6.93 5.19 20.23
CA SER A 72 6.09 5.17 21.43
C SER A 72 6.02 6.52 22.15
N SER A 73 7.09 7.33 22.09
CA SER A 73 7.19 8.59 22.85
C SER A 73 6.93 9.85 22.03
N GLY A 74 6.90 9.75 20.71
CA GLY A 74 6.80 10.90 19.81
C GLY A 74 5.37 11.42 19.63
N SER A 75 5.25 12.69 19.29
CA SER A 75 4.02 13.26 18.73
C SER A 75 3.64 12.56 17.40
N PRO A 76 2.38 12.65 16.93
CA PRO A 76 2.00 12.08 15.64
C PRO A 76 2.92 12.52 14.49
N HIS A 77 3.34 13.79 14.50
CA HIS A 77 4.30 14.31 13.53
C HIS A 77 5.67 13.64 13.60
N ALA A 78 6.23 13.48 14.81
CA ALA A 78 7.49 12.78 15.00
C ALA A 78 7.39 11.31 14.57
N ARG A 79 6.30 10.62 14.91
CA ARG A 79 6.04 9.24 14.48
C ARG A 79 6.00 9.13 12.96
N SER A 80 5.26 10.01 12.28
CA SER A 80 5.25 10.06 10.80
C SER A 80 6.66 10.29 10.23
N THR A 81 7.41 11.27 10.74
CA THR A 81 8.76 11.56 10.24
C THR A 81 9.71 10.38 10.40
N VAL A 82 9.63 9.67 11.52
CA VAL A 82 10.45 8.49 11.81
C VAL A 82 10.11 7.31 10.91
N VAL A 83 8.82 7.05 10.67
CA VAL A 83 8.40 5.98 9.76
C VAL A 83 8.81 6.32 8.31
N THR A 84 8.67 7.58 7.89
CA THR A 84 9.18 8.04 6.60
C THR A 84 10.71 7.93 6.52
N ALA A 85 11.44 8.19 7.61
CA ALA A 85 12.90 8.04 7.61
C ALA A 85 13.31 6.59 7.37
N VAL A 86 12.61 5.63 7.99
CA VAL A 86 12.83 4.20 7.72
C VAL A 86 12.49 3.85 6.28
N LYS A 87 11.43 4.40 5.68
CA LYS A 87 11.16 4.23 4.25
C LYS A 87 12.38 4.60 3.39
N PHE A 88 13.06 5.71 3.70
CA PHE A 88 14.26 6.14 2.96
C PHE A 88 15.51 5.28 3.22
N THR A 89 15.48 4.37 4.20
CA THR A 89 16.54 3.35 4.36
C THR A 89 16.33 2.13 3.46
N ILE A 90 15.11 1.92 2.96
CA ILE A 90 14.73 0.76 2.14
C ILE A 90 15.05 1.06 0.68
N THR A 91 16.25 0.65 0.26
CA THR A 91 16.69 0.70 -1.14
C THR A 91 16.62 -0.70 -1.77
N ASP A 92 16.60 -0.76 -3.09
CA ASP A 92 16.60 -2.02 -3.85
C ASP A 92 17.90 -2.83 -3.64
N GLN A 93 19.03 -2.14 -3.55
CA GLN A 93 20.32 -2.78 -3.33
C GLN A 93 20.44 -3.36 -1.91
N PRO A 94 21.06 -4.54 -1.74
CA PRO A 94 21.35 -5.07 -0.40
C PRO A 94 22.24 -4.12 0.39
N GLN A 95 21.86 -3.83 1.63
CA GLN A 95 22.58 -2.92 2.53
C GLN A 95 22.84 -3.58 3.89
N PRO A 96 23.92 -3.21 4.60
CA PRO A 96 24.22 -3.76 5.93
C PRO A 96 23.09 -3.53 6.95
N ILE A 97 22.29 -2.47 6.77
CA ILE A 97 21.14 -2.17 7.63
C ILE A 97 20.02 -3.22 7.53
N ASP A 98 19.92 -3.96 6.42
CA ASP A 98 18.79 -4.86 6.16
C ASP A 98 18.63 -5.94 7.24
N ALA A 99 19.73 -6.46 7.78
CA ALA A 99 19.71 -7.45 8.85
C ALA A 99 19.15 -6.88 10.16
N LEU A 100 19.53 -5.65 10.50
CA LEU A 100 19.02 -4.94 11.68
C LEU A 100 17.55 -4.56 11.48
N LEU A 101 17.23 -4.07 10.29
CA LEU A 101 15.89 -3.63 9.93
C LEU A 101 14.91 -4.81 9.98
N LYS A 102 15.28 -5.99 9.47
CA LYS A 102 14.46 -7.20 9.57
C LYS A 102 14.07 -7.54 11.01
N GLY A 103 14.95 -7.28 11.98
CA GLY A 103 14.69 -7.52 13.40
C GLY A 103 13.71 -6.53 14.04
N CYS A 104 13.54 -5.32 13.49
CA CYS A 104 12.71 -4.27 14.09
C CYS A 104 11.60 -3.72 13.19
N ILE A 105 11.53 -4.11 11.91
CA ILE A 105 10.56 -3.59 10.93
C ILE A 105 9.12 -3.79 11.39
N GLY A 106 8.84 -4.90 12.10
CA GLY A 106 7.53 -5.18 12.68
C GLY A 106 7.05 -4.11 13.66
N ASP A 107 7.95 -3.42 14.37
CA ASP A 107 7.56 -2.32 15.26
C ASP A 107 7.13 -1.07 14.50
N PHE A 108 7.78 -0.79 13.37
CA PHE A 108 7.35 0.28 12.48
C PHE A 108 6.03 -0.08 11.79
N LEU A 109 5.83 -1.34 11.40
CA LEU A 109 4.58 -1.79 10.75
C LEU A 109 3.37 -1.76 11.70
N LYS A 110 3.55 -1.86 13.02
CA LYS A 110 2.47 -1.64 14.00
C LYS A 110 1.84 -0.24 13.91
N THR A 111 2.54 0.74 13.36
CA THR A 111 2.00 2.10 13.16
C THR A 111 0.89 2.16 12.10
N LEU A 112 0.63 1.07 11.37
CA LEU A 112 -0.60 0.91 10.57
C LEU A 112 -1.88 0.98 11.40
N GLN A 113 -1.79 0.73 12.71
CA GLN A 113 -2.92 0.83 13.65
C GLN A 113 -2.85 2.10 14.51
N ASP A 114 -2.05 3.09 14.11
CA ASP A 114 -1.91 4.34 14.86
C ASP A 114 -3.24 5.13 14.88
N PRO A 115 -3.57 5.83 15.99
CA PRO A 115 -4.76 6.66 16.03
C PRO A 115 -4.77 7.76 14.96
N ASP A 116 -3.61 8.29 14.59
CA ASP A 116 -3.49 9.38 13.62
C ASP A 116 -3.49 8.86 12.16
N LEU A 117 -4.34 9.46 11.32
CA LEU A 117 -4.49 9.07 9.91
C LEU A 117 -3.21 9.28 9.09
N ASN A 118 -2.45 10.33 9.37
CA ASN A 118 -1.22 10.61 8.63
C ASN A 118 -0.13 9.60 8.96
N VAL A 119 -0.04 9.17 10.22
CA VAL A 119 0.88 8.09 10.62
C VAL A 119 0.52 6.79 9.89
N ARG A 120 -0.76 6.43 9.84
CA ARG A 120 -1.23 5.24 9.08
C ARG A 120 -0.91 5.33 7.59
N ARG A 121 -1.17 6.47 6.96
CA ARG A 121 -0.83 6.71 5.53
C ARG A 121 0.67 6.53 5.26
N VAL A 122 1.52 7.09 6.11
CA VAL A 122 2.98 6.99 5.96
C VAL A 122 3.46 5.55 6.22
N ALA A 123 2.85 4.84 7.17
CA ALA A 123 3.13 3.45 7.44
C ALA A 123 2.81 2.56 6.22
N LEU A 124 1.68 2.79 5.55
CA LEU A 124 1.34 2.13 4.28
C LEU A 124 2.37 2.45 3.20
N ALA A 125 2.77 3.72 3.05
CA ALA A 125 3.78 4.10 2.06
C ALA A 125 5.16 3.48 2.32
N MET A 126 5.54 3.29 3.59
CA MET A 126 6.76 2.57 3.99
C MET A 126 6.63 1.08 3.69
N PHE A 127 5.50 0.47 4.03
CA PHE A 127 5.20 -0.92 3.73
C PHE A 127 5.21 -1.21 2.23
N ASN A 128 4.61 -0.34 1.42
CA ASN A 128 4.62 -0.45 -0.04
C ASN A 128 6.06 -0.44 -0.59
N SER A 129 6.89 0.48 -0.09
CA SER A 129 8.30 0.57 -0.45
C SER A 129 9.08 -0.69 -0.08
N ALA A 130 8.75 -1.31 1.06
CA ALA A 130 9.34 -2.58 1.49
C ALA A 130 8.88 -3.74 0.60
N ALA A 131 7.60 -3.80 0.27
CA ALA A 131 7.05 -4.82 -0.62
C ALA A 131 7.65 -4.75 -2.02
N HIS A 132 7.80 -3.55 -2.58
CA HIS A 132 8.35 -3.35 -3.93
C HIS A 132 9.86 -3.61 -3.99
N ASN A 133 10.64 -2.97 -3.11
CA ASN A 133 12.11 -2.97 -3.23
C ASN A 133 12.78 -4.12 -2.49
N LYS A 134 12.17 -4.63 -1.40
CA LYS A 134 12.82 -5.65 -0.56
C LYS A 134 11.82 -6.55 0.17
N PRO A 135 11.08 -7.41 -0.57
CA PRO A 135 10.02 -8.25 0.01
C PRO A 135 10.52 -9.13 1.18
N SER A 136 11.80 -9.55 1.15
CA SER A 136 12.42 -10.37 2.19
C SER A 136 12.39 -9.75 3.61
N LEU A 137 12.24 -8.43 3.73
CA LEU A 137 12.08 -7.74 5.02
C LEU A 137 10.69 -7.99 5.63
N ILE A 138 9.65 -8.08 4.82
CA ILE A 138 8.26 -8.10 5.28
C ILE A 138 7.64 -9.49 5.29
N ARG A 139 8.17 -10.45 4.51
CA ARG A 139 7.60 -11.80 4.33
C ARG A 139 7.22 -12.50 5.64
N ASP A 140 8.09 -12.42 6.64
CA ASP A 140 7.88 -13.09 7.93
C ASP A 140 6.80 -12.39 8.79
N SER A 141 6.53 -11.11 8.53
CA SER A 141 5.56 -10.29 9.26
C SER A 141 4.21 -10.14 8.53
N LEU A 142 4.08 -10.62 7.29
CA LEU A 142 2.87 -10.43 6.47
C LEU A 142 1.59 -10.91 7.16
N ASN A 143 1.62 -12.09 7.79
CA ASN A 143 0.44 -12.62 8.50
C ASN A 143 -0.09 -11.70 9.60
N THR A 144 0.77 -10.88 10.21
CA THR A 144 0.37 -9.92 11.25
C THR A 144 -0.09 -8.59 10.65
N VAL A 145 0.41 -8.24 9.47
CA VAL A 145 0.21 -6.93 8.83
C VAL A 145 -1.01 -6.91 7.92
N LEU A 146 -1.29 -8.02 7.20
CA LEU A 146 -2.40 -8.12 6.25
C LEU A 146 -3.77 -7.76 6.85
N PRO A 147 -4.15 -8.22 8.06
CA PRO A 147 -5.42 -7.80 8.66
C PRO A 147 -5.50 -6.29 8.90
N GLY A 148 -4.37 -5.67 9.26
CA GLY A 148 -4.27 -4.22 9.41
C GLY A 148 -4.42 -3.49 8.07
N LEU A 149 -3.74 -3.98 7.03
CA LEU A 149 -3.85 -3.45 5.67
C LEU A 149 -5.29 -3.51 5.15
N TYR A 150 -5.93 -4.67 5.24
CA TYR A 150 -7.32 -4.88 4.83
C TYR A 150 -8.33 -4.07 5.65
N ASN A 151 -8.00 -3.70 6.88
CA ASN A 151 -8.86 -2.81 7.66
C ASN A 151 -8.75 -1.34 7.22
N GLU A 152 -7.64 -0.96 6.58
CA GLU A 152 -7.46 0.38 5.99
C GLU A 152 -8.08 0.49 4.58
N THR A 153 -8.54 -0.60 3.96
CA THR A 153 -9.30 -0.54 2.68
C THR A 153 -10.79 -0.26 2.88
N LYS A 154 -11.30 -0.37 4.11
CA LYS A 154 -12.72 -0.18 4.41
C LYS A 154 -13.10 1.29 4.52
N VAL A 155 -14.24 1.64 3.93
CA VAL A 155 -14.83 2.99 4.05
C VAL A 155 -15.29 3.23 5.49
N ARG A 156 -14.77 4.30 6.10
CA ARG A 156 -15.08 4.73 7.48
C ARG A 156 -15.97 5.95 7.46
N ARG A 157 -17.25 5.77 7.79
CA ARG A 157 -18.26 6.85 7.71
C ARG A 157 -17.96 8.00 8.67
N GLU A 158 -17.26 7.73 9.77
CA GLU A 158 -16.82 8.73 10.74
C GLU A 158 -15.78 9.71 10.18
N LEU A 159 -15.13 9.38 9.05
CA LEU A 159 -14.16 10.24 8.36
C LEU A 159 -14.78 11.01 7.18
N ILE A 160 -16.07 10.79 6.92
CA ILE A 160 -16.80 11.41 5.81
C ILE A 160 -17.70 12.52 6.36
N ARG A 161 -17.49 13.75 5.87
CA ARG A 161 -18.27 14.92 6.27
C ARG A 161 -18.81 15.65 5.05
N GLU A 162 -20.03 16.16 5.15
CA GLU A 162 -20.59 17.05 4.14
C GLU A 162 -20.28 18.51 4.52
N VAL A 163 -19.67 19.24 3.60
CA VAL A 163 -19.42 20.67 3.73
C VAL A 163 -20.41 21.40 2.84
N GLU A 164 -21.28 22.19 3.47
CA GLU A 164 -22.22 23.05 2.75
C GLU A 164 -21.50 24.28 2.20
N MET A 165 -21.55 24.45 0.88
CA MET A 165 -21.07 25.62 0.15
C MET A 165 -22.27 26.38 -0.40
N GLY A 166 -23.12 26.91 0.48
CA GLY A 166 -24.37 27.57 0.11
C GLY A 166 -25.42 26.55 -0.36
N PRO A 167 -25.96 26.66 -1.60
CA PRO A 167 -26.92 25.67 -2.13
C PRO A 167 -26.26 24.34 -2.54
N PHE A 168 -24.92 24.27 -2.52
CA PHE A 168 -24.16 23.08 -2.91
C PHE A 168 -23.68 22.31 -1.67
N LYS A 169 -23.70 20.99 -1.74
CA LYS A 169 -23.09 20.10 -0.74
C LYS A 169 -21.88 19.42 -1.34
N HIS A 170 -20.76 19.42 -0.63
CA HIS A 170 -19.54 18.73 -1.03
C HIS A 170 -19.11 17.74 0.05
N THR A 171 -19.08 16.46 -0.30
CA THR A 171 -18.61 15.40 0.59
C THR A 171 -17.09 15.38 0.61
N VAL A 172 -16.51 15.54 1.80
CA VAL A 172 -15.07 15.42 2.06
C VAL A 172 -14.84 14.12 2.82
N ASP A 173 -14.00 13.25 2.27
CA ASP A 173 -13.58 11.99 2.89
C ASP A 173 -12.12 12.10 3.30
N ASP A 174 -11.88 12.33 4.59
CA ASP A 174 -10.54 12.48 5.16
C ASP A 174 -9.78 11.14 5.21
N GLY A 175 -10.47 10.00 4.99
CA GLY A 175 -9.87 8.67 4.93
C GLY A 175 -9.48 8.21 3.52
N LEU A 176 -9.84 8.96 2.48
CA LEU A 176 -9.65 8.57 1.07
C LEU A 176 -8.19 8.26 0.73
N ASP A 177 -7.25 9.10 1.16
CA ASP A 177 -5.82 8.95 0.85
C ASP A 177 -5.20 7.72 1.51
N VAL A 178 -5.70 7.34 2.70
CA VAL A 178 -5.26 6.11 3.39
C VAL A 178 -5.75 4.89 2.62
N ARG A 179 -7.02 4.89 2.18
CA ARG A 179 -7.59 3.79 1.38
C ARG A 179 -6.85 3.63 0.06
N LYS A 180 -6.54 4.73 -0.64
CA LYS A 180 -5.71 4.70 -1.86
C LYS A 180 -4.36 4.03 -1.63
N ALA A 181 -3.66 4.45 -0.58
CA ALA A 181 -2.37 3.86 -0.22
C ALA A 181 -2.49 2.35 0.14
N ALA A 182 -3.61 1.94 0.75
CA ALA A 182 -3.84 0.53 1.08
C ALA A 182 -4.05 -0.33 -0.18
N PHE A 183 -4.86 0.14 -1.15
CA PHE A 183 -5.04 -0.56 -2.43
C PHE A 183 -3.75 -0.58 -3.26
N GLU A 184 -2.95 0.47 -3.22
CA GLU A 184 -1.62 0.49 -3.85
C GLU A 184 -0.69 -0.57 -3.23
N CYS A 185 -0.72 -0.75 -1.91
CA CYS A 185 0.03 -1.82 -1.24
C CYS A 185 -0.47 -3.21 -1.66
N MET A 186 -1.78 -3.39 -1.78
CA MET A 186 -2.37 -4.65 -2.24
C MET A 186 -1.87 -5.03 -3.64
N TYR A 187 -1.81 -4.05 -4.55
CA TYR A 187 -1.23 -4.20 -5.89
C TYR A 187 0.21 -4.71 -5.84
N THR A 188 1.08 -4.02 -5.11
CA THR A 188 2.49 -4.43 -4.99
C THR A 188 2.67 -5.81 -4.35
N LEU A 189 1.79 -6.19 -3.41
CA LEU A 189 1.84 -7.51 -2.77
C LEU A 189 1.48 -8.65 -3.74
N LEU A 190 0.62 -8.38 -4.72
CA LEU A 190 0.23 -9.37 -5.73
C LEU A 190 1.43 -9.79 -6.58
N GLU A 191 2.30 -8.84 -6.94
CA GLU A 191 3.54 -9.09 -7.69
C GLU A 191 4.64 -9.73 -6.82
N SER A 192 4.82 -9.22 -5.60
CA SER A 192 5.99 -9.55 -4.77
C SER A 192 5.83 -10.74 -3.82
N CYS A 193 4.61 -11.00 -3.33
CA CYS A 193 4.35 -11.91 -2.21
C CYS A 193 3.08 -12.76 -2.37
N LEU A 194 2.69 -13.12 -3.61
CA LEU A 194 1.48 -13.90 -3.91
C LEU A 194 1.37 -15.20 -3.09
N ASP A 195 2.50 -15.86 -2.80
CA ASP A 195 2.56 -17.13 -2.07
C ASP A 195 2.07 -17.05 -0.62
N ARG A 196 1.95 -15.83 -0.06
CA ARG A 196 1.56 -15.59 1.34
C ARG A 196 0.17 -14.95 1.47
N LEU A 197 -0.54 -14.72 0.37
CA LEU A 197 -1.86 -14.09 0.37
C LEU A 197 -2.98 -15.13 0.36
N ASP A 198 -4.02 -14.89 1.15
CA ASP A 198 -5.30 -15.57 0.95
C ASP A 198 -6.05 -14.89 -0.19
N ILE A 199 -6.13 -15.59 -1.33
CA ILE A 199 -6.77 -15.10 -2.56
C ILE A 199 -8.24 -14.75 -2.31
N TYR A 200 -8.96 -15.50 -1.46
CA TYR A 200 -10.37 -15.24 -1.21
C TYR A 200 -10.58 -13.95 -0.43
N GLU A 201 -9.80 -13.73 0.62
CA GLU A 201 -9.87 -12.49 1.41
C GLU A 201 -9.44 -11.30 0.56
N TYR A 202 -8.36 -11.44 -0.20
CA TYR A 202 -7.87 -10.42 -1.12
C TYR A 202 -8.95 -9.98 -2.13
N LEU A 203 -9.60 -10.93 -2.80
CA LEU A 203 -10.64 -10.65 -3.79
C LEU A 203 -11.88 -9.97 -3.18
N ASN A 204 -12.28 -10.33 -1.96
CA ASN A 204 -13.37 -9.63 -1.28
C ASN A 204 -13.06 -8.13 -1.09
N HIS A 205 -11.81 -7.81 -0.72
CA HIS A 205 -11.39 -6.42 -0.57
C HIS A 205 -11.28 -5.67 -1.91
N VAL A 206 -10.88 -6.34 -2.99
CA VAL A 206 -10.91 -5.77 -4.34
C VAL A 206 -12.35 -5.49 -4.78
N GLU A 207 -13.28 -6.42 -4.52
CA GLU A 207 -14.71 -6.23 -4.82
C GLU A 207 -15.28 -4.98 -4.12
N ASP A 208 -14.91 -4.78 -2.86
CA ASP A 208 -15.29 -3.59 -2.09
C ASP A 208 -14.67 -2.30 -2.68
N GLY A 209 -13.41 -2.36 -3.13
CA GLY A 209 -12.71 -1.24 -3.79
C GLY A 209 -13.34 -0.80 -5.12
N LEU A 210 -13.86 -1.75 -5.91
CA LEU A 210 -14.57 -1.47 -7.17
C LEU A 210 -15.89 -0.72 -6.96
N LYS A 211 -16.47 -0.79 -5.75
CA LYS A 211 -17.68 -0.06 -5.36
C LYS A 211 -17.38 1.28 -4.67
N ASP A 212 -16.11 1.60 -4.42
CA ASP A 212 -15.68 2.80 -3.70
C ASP A 212 -15.59 4.04 -4.63
N HIS A 213 -14.99 5.11 -4.14
CA HIS A 213 -14.76 6.37 -4.82
C HIS A 213 -14.02 6.19 -6.15
N TYR A 214 -14.28 7.05 -7.14
CA TYR A 214 -13.71 6.97 -8.49
C TYR A 214 -12.20 6.73 -8.51
N ASP A 215 -11.42 7.50 -7.75
CA ASP A 215 -9.96 7.34 -7.72
C ASP A 215 -9.50 5.97 -7.20
N ILE A 216 -10.25 5.36 -6.28
CA ILE A 216 -9.97 3.99 -5.79
C ILE A 216 -10.40 2.99 -6.87
N ARG A 217 -11.54 3.21 -7.54
CA ARG A 217 -12.00 2.35 -8.64
C ARG A 217 -11.02 2.32 -9.81
N VAL A 218 -10.37 3.44 -10.13
CA VAL A 218 -9.33 3.46 -11.18
C VAL A 218 -8.11 2.65 -10.74
N GLY A 219 -7.65 2.80 -9.48
CA GLY A 219 -6.55 1.98 -8.95
C GLY A 219 -6.89 0.49 -8.84
N ALA A 220 -8.09 0.17 -8.38
CA ALA A 220 -8.61 -1.20 -8.29
C ALA A 220 -8.94 -1.81 -9.67
N GLY A 221 -9.26 -0.98 -10.67
CA GLY A 221 -9.44 -1.43 -12.05
C GLY A 221 -8.10 -1.79 -12.72
N LEU A 222 -7.01 -1.10 -12.37
CA LEU A 222 -5.66 -1.47 -12.82
C LEU A 222 -5.19 -2.79 -12.19
N LEU A 223 -5.62 -3.09 -10.96
CA LEU A 223 -5.44 -4.39 -10.29
C LEU A 223 -6.09 -5.56 -11.06
N GLU A 224 -7.18 -5.32 -11.79
CA GLU A 224 -7.82 -6.36 -12.63
C GLU A 224 -7.18 -6.46 -14.03
N GLY A 225 -6.65 -5.35 -14.57
CA GLY A 225 -6.15 -5.26 -15.94
C GLY A 225 -4.64 -5.49 -16.10
N GLY A 226 -3.83 -5.23 -15.08
CA GLY A 226 -2.38 -5.47 -15.05
C GLY A 226 -2.05 -6.84 -14.49
N ASP A 227 -1.21 -7.60 -15.19
CA ASP A 227 -0.47 -8.76 -14.67
C ASP A 227 -1.20 -10.06 -14.30
N VAL A 228 -2.40 -10.32 -14.86
CA VAL A 228 -2.94 -11.68 -14.82
C VAL A 228 -2.58 -12.49 -16.10
N SER A 229 -1.85 -11.91 -17.07
CA SER A 229 -1.29 -12.63 -18.23
C SER A 229 -0.07 -13.49 -17.88
N GLU A 230 0.80 -13.04 -16.98
CA GLU A 230 2.11 -13.68 -16.73
C GLU A 230 2.06 -14.76 -15.63
N VAL A 231 1.02 -14.73 -14.77
CA VAL A 231 0.74 -15.77 -13.76
C VAL A 231 0.16 -17.07 -14.38
N THR A 232 -0.18 -17.06 -15.68
CA THR A 232 -0.75 -18.23 -16.37
C THR A 232 0.23 -19.38 -16.60
N GLY A 233 1.53 -19.19 -16.30
CA GLY A 233 2.57 -20.19 -16.51
C GLY A 233 2.82 -21.19 -15.36
N SER A 234 2.48 -20.85 -14.10
CA SER A 234 2.93 -21.63 -12.92
C SER A 234 1.83 -22.08 -11.96
N LEU A 235 0.58 -21.61 -12.14
CA LEU A 235 -0.56 -22.07 -11.37
C LEU A 235 -1.56 -22.75 -12.30
N GLY A 236 -1.82 -24.04 -12.01
CA GLY A 236 -2.87 -24.84 -12.65
C GLY A 236 -4.27 -24.22 -12.51
N PRO A 237 -5.33 -24.94 -12.91
CA PRO A 237 -6.59 -24.42 -13.50
C PRO A 237 -7.45 -23.43 -12.69
N VAL A 238 -7.01 -22.96 -11.54
CA VAL A 238 -7.71 -22.01 -10.66
C VAL A 238 -7.58 -20.55 -11.14
N VAL A 239 -6.47 -20.17 -11.81
CA VAL A 239 -6.28 -18.79 -12.31
C VAL A 239 -6.88 -18.57 -13.72
N LYS A 240 -7.14 -19.63 -14.47
CA LYS A 240 -7.87 -19.56 -15.75
C LYS A 240 -9.32 -19.10 -15.60
N LEU A 241 -9.90 -19.18 -14.40
CA LEU A 241 -11.26 -18.70 -14.17
C LEU A 241 -11.35 -17.17 -14.14
N SER A 242 -10.35 -16.46 -13.60
CA SER A 242 -10.37 -14.99 -13.59
C SER A 242 -10.18 -14.39 -14.98
N TRP A 243 -9.30 -15.00 -15.80
CA TRP A 243 -9.12 -14.59 -17.20
C TRP A 243 -10.25 -15.01 -18.14
N CYS A 244 -10.93 -16.12 -17.88
CA CYS A 244 -12.18 -16.42 -18.60
C CYS A 244 -13.28 -15.43 -18.23
N VAL A 245 -13.28 -14.81 -17.04
CA VAL A 245 -14.41 -13.98 -16.59
C VAL A 245 -14.43 -12.61 -17.28
N THR A 246 -13.27 -12.02 -17.61
CA THR A 246 -13.20 -10.74 -18.34
C THR A 246 -13.03 -10.92 -19.85
N ALA A 247 -12.20 -11.86 -20.30
CA ALA A 247 -12.00 -12.09 -21.75
C ALA A 247 -13.19 -12.83 -22.40
N ALA A 248 -13.84 -13.76 -21.68
CA ALA A 248 -15.06 -14.36 -22.17
C ALA A 248 -16.27 -13.41 -22.02
N ALA A 249 -16.29 -12.45 -21.09
CA ALA A 249 -17.36 -11.43 -21.11
C ALA A 249 -17.40 -10.64 -22.44
N CYS A 250 -16.26 -10.41 -23.09
CA CYS A 250 -16.18 -9.69 -24.36
C CYS A 250 -16.31 -10.60 -25.60
N GLN A 251 -15.65 -11.78 -25.62
CA GLN A 251 -15.72 -12.71 -26.75
C GLN A 251 -16.96 -13.63 -26.72
N MET A 252 -17.43 -14.01 -25.53
CA MET A 252 -18.58 -14.89 -25.33
C MET A 252 -19.90 -14.12 -25.45
N CYS A 253 -19.95 -12.78 -25.30
CA CYS A 253 -21.11 -12.00 -25.73
C CYS A 253 -21.40 -12.16 -27.24
N HIS A 254 -20.35 -12.32 -28.05
CA HIS A 254 -20.49 -12.59 -29.49
C HIS A 254 -20.84 -14.07 -29.80
N PHE A 255 -20.58 -14.99 -28.87
CA PHE A 255 -20.79 -16.45 -29.03
C PHE A 255 -22.05 -16.97 -28.31
N LEU A 256 -22.54 -16.28 -27.27
CA LEU A 256 -23.72 -16.64 -26.47
C LEU A 256 -25.04 -16.35 -27.17
N VAL A 257 -25.02 -15.61 -28.27
CA VAL A 257 -26.20 -15.45 -29.14
C VAL A 257 -26.45 -16.72 -29.98
N SER A 258 -25.53 -17.70 -30.03
CA SER A 258 -25.60 -18.80 -31.00
C SER A 258 -25.53 -20.26 -30.48
N ALA A 259 -25.35 -20.54 -29.18
CA ALA A 259 -25.16 -21.92 -28.72
C ALA A 259 -26.21 -22.42 -27.71
N THR A 260 -26.73 -23.64 -27.94
CA THR A 260 -27.83 -24.30 -27.23
C THR A 260 -27.41 -25.01 -25.93
N PRO A 261 -28.36 -25.32 -25.01
CA PRO A 261 -28.10 -25.58 -23.59
C PRO A 261 -27.39 -26.91 -23.23
N ALA A 262 -27.19 -27.82 -24.18
CA ALA A 262 -26.73 -29.17 -23.89
C ALA A 262 -25.23 -29.29 -23.57
N ALA A 263 -24.42 -28.27 -23.89
CA ALA A 263 -22.96 -28.31 -23.73
C ALA A 263 -22.45 -28.05 -22.30
N PHE A 264 -23.31 -27.56 -21.39
CA PHE A 264 -22.89 -27.07 -20.07
C PHE A 264 -22.71 -28.16 -18.99
N HIS A 265 -23.25 -29.36 -19.21
CA HIS A 265 -23.35 -30.37 -18.14
C HIS A 265 -22.10 -31.24 -17.93
N LEU A 266 -21.05 -31.10 -18.74
CA LEU A 266 -19.93 -32.07 -18.80
C LEU A 266 -18.62 -31.63 -18.13
N THR A 267 -18.50 -30.41 -17.59
CA THR A 267 -17.17 -29.86 -17.22
C THR A 267 -16.96 -29.40 -15.78
N LEU A 268 -17.93 -29.54 -14.86
CA LEU A 268 -17.73 -29.08 -13.47
C LEU A 268 -18.33 -30.06 -12.45
N SER A 269 -17.52 -31.00 -11.95
CA SER A 269 -17.84 -31.75 -10.73
C SER A 269 -17.14 -31.11 -9.52
N GLY A 270 -17.83 -30.19 -8.86
CA GLY A 270 -17.35 -29.59 -7.61
C GLY A 270 -18.32 -28.53 -7.12
N SER A 271 -18.99 -28.80 -6.00
CA SER A 271 -20.05 -27.97 -5.42
C SER A 271 -19.64 -26.53 -5.08
N SER A 272 -18.36 -26.26 -4.81
CA SER A 272 -17.84 -24.90 -4.60
C SER A 272 -17.69 -24.09 -5.90
N LEU A 273 -17.37 -24.73 -7.03
CA LEU A 273 -17.20 -24.06 -8.32
C LEU A 273 -18.54 -23.60 -8.90
N THR A 274 -19.61 -24.35 -8.63
CA THR A 274 -20.97 -24.00 -9.05
C THR A 274 -21.46 -22.71 -8.36
N VAL A 275 -21.11 -22.51 -7.09
CA VAL A 275 -21.50 -21.32 -6.31
C VAL A 275 -20.75 -20.06 -6.77
N VAL A 276 -19.45 -20.19 -7.09
CA VAL A 276 -18.65 -19.09 -7.65
C VAL A 276 -19.17 -18.70 -9.04
N ALA A 277 -19.50 -19.68 -9.89
CA ALA A 277 -20.09 -19.45 -11.20
C ALA A 277 -21.46 -18.75 -11.10
N LEU A 278 -22.33 -19.17 -10.18
CA LEU A 278 -23.64 -18.55 -9.93
C LEU A 278 -23.52 -17.10 -9.41
N LYS A 279 -22.54 -16.82 -8.54
CA LYS A 279 -22.26 -15.44 -8.05
C LYS A 279 -21.76 -14.55 -9.18
N MET A 280 -20.86 -15.04 -10.03
CA MET A 280 -20.37 -14.32 -11.20
C MET A 280 -21.47 -14.08 -12.25
N GLN A 281 -22.39 -15.04 -12.44
CA GLN A 281 -23.55 -14.87 -13.32
C GLN A 281 -24.51 -13.78 -12.84
N HIS A 282 -24.73 -13.70 -11.54
CA HIS A 282 -25.53 -12.63 -10.93
C HIS A 282 -24.82 -11.27 -11.06
N TRP A 283 -23.50 -11.24 -10.87
CA TRP A 283 -22.65 -10.05 -11.01
C TRP A 283 -22.64 -9.48 -12.44
N CYS A 284 -22.45 -10.32 -13.47
CA CYS A 284 -22.54 -9.89 -14.86
C CYS A 284 -23.93 -9.35 -15.22
N SER A 285 -25.01 -9.93 -14.67
CA SER A 285 -26.37 -9.45 -14.93
C SER A 285 -26.68 -8.11 -14.26
N CYS A 286 -26.07 -7.81 -13.11
CA CYS A 286 -26.19 -6.50 -12.46
C CYS A 286 -25.36 -5.43 -13.18
N PHE A 287 -24.12 -5.77 -13.57
CA PHE A 287 -23.22 -4.84 -14.27
C PHE A 287 -23.74 -4.44 -15.66
N HIS A 288 -24.40 -5.36 -16.38
CA HIS A 288 -25.01 -5.06 -17.67
C HIS A 288 -26.25 -4.14 -17.56
N LYS A 289 -26.98 -4.19 -16.44
CA LYS A 289 -28.10 -3.26 -16.19
C LYS A 289 -27.62 -1.84 -15.86
N GLU A 290 -26.56 -1.70 -15.07
CA GLU A 290 -26.01 -0.38 -14.73
C GLU A 290 -25.33 0.31 -15.92
N LEU A 291 -24.77 -0.44 -16.86
CA LEU A 291 -24.17 0.09 -18.08
C LEU A 291 -25.18 0.47 -19.18
N THR A 292 -26.43 0.03 -19.09
CA THR A 292 -27.47 0.33 -20.09
C THR A 292 -28.46 1.43 -19.66
N GLU A 293 -28.39 1.87 -18.40
CA GLU A 293 -29.21 2.98 -17.86
C GLU A 293 -28.44 4.32 -17.74
N VAL A 294 -27.28 4.46 -18.39
CA VAL A 294 -26.55 5.75 -18.54
C VAL A 294 -26.51 6.21 -19.99
#